data_AF-A0A957FP22-F1
#
_entry.id   AF-A0A957FP22-F1
#
_cell.length_a   1.000
_cell.length_b   1.000
_cell.length_c   1.000
_cell.angle_alpha   90.00
_cell.angle_beta   90.00
_cell.angle_gamma   90.00
#
_symmetry.space_group_name_H-M   'P 1'
#
loop_
_entity.id
_entity.type
_entity.pdbx_description
1 polymer ?
#
loop_
_entity_poly.entity_id
_entity_poly.type
_entity_poly.pdbx_seq_one_letter_code
_entity_poly.pdbx_strand_id
1 'polypeptide(L)'
;MRDCEATSAGHCHCSVDAPQQNGPRPCRHETPAPTANLIQALPAHLGWDSSRYTQIVREKAAHGEADGSGVGTAVADSQPEEQSPSEEPHLHIFGHVLDRLQQDGLEGAGRVWLLLRFLDRQQGQGRVSLELARHMLTSKHSAYRCLSWKRLRQVLNEGEGIFWHRDKKRWHVYYHSEVRVAQALGLAAIRG
;
A
#
# COMPACT_ATOMS: atom_id res chain seq x y z
N MET A 1 -53.81 -9.49 -2.40
CA MET A 1 -54.14 -8.93 -1.08
C MET A 1 -52.86 -8.87 -0.27
N ARG A 2 -52.67 -7.74 0.42
CA ARG A 2 -51.68 -7.52 1.48
C ARG A 2 -51.99 -8.53 2.61
N ASP A 3 -51.05 -8.97 3.43
CA ASP A 3 -50.67 -8.21 4.63
C ASP A 3 -49.26 -8.52 5.14
N CYS A 4 -48.66 -7.44 5.65
CA CYS A 4 -47.46 -7.36 6.46
C CYS A 4 -47.88 -7.16 7.93
N GLU A 5 -47.23 -7.81 8.88
CA GLU A 5 -47.05 -7.35 10.29
C GLU A 5 -45.73 -7.97 10.81
N ALA A 6 -44.68 -7.19 11.13
CA ALA A 6 -44.43 -6.31 12.30
C ALA A 6 -43.71 -7.08 13.44
N THR A 7 -42.41 -6.82 13.73
CA THR A 7 -41.84 -5.82 14.68
C THR A 7 -41.29 -6.53 15.93
N SER A 8 -40.00 -6.49 16.30
CA SER A 8 -39.29 -5.55 17.22
C SER A 8 -38.19 -6.40 17.91
N ALA A 9 -37.10 -5.96 18.52
CA ALA A 9 -36.37 -4.72 18.72
C ALA A 9 -35.00 -5.13 19.34
N GLY A 10 -33.96 -4.32 19.17
CA GLY A 10 -32.67 -4.60 19.82
C GLY A 10 -31.59 -3.60 19.46
N HIS A 11 -31.82 -2.34 19.83
CA HIS A 11 -30.83 -1.26 19.83
C HIS A 11 -29.73 -1.55 20.86
N CYS A 12 -28.48 -1.23 20.55
CA CYS A 12 -27.57 -0.50 21.45
C CYS A 12 -26.29 -0.08 20.71
N HIS A 13 -26.05 1.22 20.76
CA HIS A 13 -24.87 1.98 20.36
C HIS A 13 -23.61 1.49 21.08
N CYS A 14 -22.45 1.67 20.46
CA CYS A 14 -21.30 2.35 21.04
C CYS A 14 -20.30 2.76 19.94
N SER A 15 -20.26 4.07 19.67
CA SER A 15 -19.15 4.81 19.04
C SER A 15 -17.82 4.53 19.73
N VAL A 16 -16.70 4.54 19.00
CA VAL A 16 -15.48 5.28 19.39
C VAL A 16 -14.62 5.64 18.15
N ASP A 17 -14.40 6.94 18.01
CA ASP A 17 -13.32 7.75 17.40
C ASP A 17 -12.39 7.26 16.28
N ALA A 18 -12.39 8.07 15.21
CA ALA A 18 -11.26 8.32 14.29
C ALA A 18 -10.05 8.94 15.05
N PRO A 19 -8.82 8.91 14.49
CA PRO A 19 -8.45 10.09 13.72
C PRO A 19 -7.50 9.83 12.55
N GLN A 20 -7.82 10.51 11.45
CA GLN A 20 -6.93 11.36 10.64
C GLN A 20 -5.56 10.84 10.17
N GLN A 21 -5.42 10.80 8.84
CA GLN A 21 -4.62 11.72 8.03
C GLN A 21 -3.09 11.70 8.24
N ASN A 22 -2.32 11.36 7.20
CA ASN A 22 -1.56 12.39 6.46
C ASN A 22 -0.70 11.77 5.36
N GLY A 23 -0.80 12.46 4.24
CA GLY A 23 -0.17 12.21 2.98
C GLY A 23 1.34 12.35 2.78
N PRO A 24 1.75 12.72 1.55
CA PRO A 24 2.88 12.14 0.83
C PRO A 24 4.14 13.01 0.88
N ARG A 25 5.28 12.46 0.41
CA ARG A 25 6.40 13.14 -0.30
C ARG A 25 7.56 12.14 -0.57
N PRO A 26 8.59 12.46 -1.38
CA PRO A 26 8.60 12.55 -2.84
C PRO A 26 9.86 11.87 -3.43
N CYS A 27 10.15 12.11 -4.71
CA CYS A 27 11.31 11.64 -5.48
C CYS A 27 12.66 11.73 -4.74
N ARG A 28 13.48 10.67 -4.88
CA ARG A 28 14.86 10.56 -4.41
C ARG A 28 15.75 11.55 -5.18
N HIS A 29 16.28 12.53 -4.46
CA HIS A 29 17.53 13.19 -4.84
C HIS A 29 18.68 12.23 -4.57
N GLU A 30 19.62 12.08 -5.52
CA GLU A 30 20.93 11.46 -5.24
C GLU A 30 21.56 12.22 -4.07
N THR A 31 21.65 11.51 -2.95
CA THR A 31 22.24 12.03 -1.73
C THR A 31 23.73 11.67 -1.81
N PRO A 32 24.65 12.64 -1.80
CA PRO A 32 26.07 12.33 -1.66
C PRO A 32 26.25 11.50 -0.39
N ALA A 33 27.02 10.41 -0.49
CA ALA A 33 27.24 9.47 0.60
C ALA A 33 27.57 10.24 1.89
N PRO A 34 26.88 9.97 3.01
CA PRO A 34 27.10 10.70 4.25
C PRO A 34 28.55 10.49 4.69
N THR A 35 29.30 11.59 4.74
CA THR A 35 30.65 11.62 5.32
C THR A 35 30.60 10.99 6.72
N ALA A 36 31.55 10.13 7.06
CA ALA A 36 31.57 9.33 8.29
C ALA A 36 31.24 10.12 9.58
N ASN A 37 31.59 11.41 9.62
CA ASN A 37 31.29 12.34 10.71
C ASN A 37 29.78 12.54 10.98
N LEU A 38 28.92 12.45 9.96
CA LEU A 38 27.47 12.62 10.10
C LEU A 38 26.79 11.39 10.70
N ILE A 39 27.34 10.20 10.45
CA ILE A 39 26.81 8.92 10.95
C ILE A 39 27.03 8.81 12.48
N GLN A 40 28.16 9.33 12.97
CA GLN A 40 28.47 9.34 14.40
C GLN A 40 27.57 10.30 15.20
N ALA A 41 27.03 11.35 14.56
CA ALA A 41 26.16 12.34 15.19
C ALA A 41 24.67 11.92 15.27
N LEU A 42 24.29 10.74 14.74
CA LEU A 42 22.91 10.28 14.77
C LEU A 42 22.48 9.85 16.19
N PRO A 43 21.25 10.19 16.66
CA PRO A 43 20.70 9.69 17.91
C PRO A 43 20.66 8.16 17.96
N ALA A 44 20.68 7.56 19.17
CA ALA A 44 20.68 6.10 19.35
C ALA A 44 19.43 5.39 18.79
N HIS A 45 18.35 6.13 18.54
CA HIS A 45 17.14 5.65 17.89
C HIS A 45 16.46 6.85 17.22
N LEU A 46 15.90 6.66 16.03
CA LEU A 46 15.12 7.69 15.32
C LEU A 46 13.61 7.57 15.60
N GLY A 47 13.24 6.91 16.70
CA GLY A 47 11.86 6.47 16.97
C GLY A 47 11.47 5.22 16.15
N TRP A 48 10.19 4.83 16.23
CA TRP A 48 9.55 3.73 15.49
C TRP A 48 10.48 2.52 15.21
N ASP A 49 10.88 1.82 16.28
CA ASP A 49 11.61 0.54 16.26
C ASP A 49 12.88 0.50 15.37
N SER A 50 13.47 1.66 15.08
CA SER A 50 14.63 1.82 14.19
C SER A 50 15.99 1.53 14.85
N SER A 51 15.99 0.96 16.06
CA SER A 51 17.19 0.65 16.85
C SER A 51 18.12 -0.31 16.12
N ARG A 52 17.56 -1.36 15.50
CA ARG A 52 18.35 -2.33 14.72
C ARG A 52 18.97 -1.71 13.47
N TYR A 53 18.24 -0.82 12.80
CA TYR A 53 18.72 -0.21 11.57
C TYR A 53 19.89 0.75 11.83
N THR A 54 19.78 1.58 12.87
CA THR A 54 20.86 2.49 13.29
C THR A 54 22.11 1.75 13.75
N GLN A 55 21.96 0.60 14.41
CA GLN A 55 23.09 -0.25 14.81
C GLN A 55 23.84 -0.81 13.58
N ILE A 56 23.13 -1.32 12.58
CA ILE A 56 23.74 -1.87 11.34
C ILE A 56 24.53 -0.79 10.57
N VAL A 57 24.00 0.43 10.50
CA VAL A 57 24.69 1.55 9.80
C VAL A 57 25.96 1.95 10.55
N ARG A 58 25.95 1.97 11.88
CA ARG A 58 27.14 2.25 12.69
C ARG A 58 28.20 1.16 12.59
N GLU A 59 27.80 -0.11 12.61
CA GLU A 59 28.72 -1.24 12.43
C GLU A 59 29.42 -1.14 11.06
N LYS A 60 28.66 -0.87 9.98
CA LYS A 60 29.25 -0.68 8.66
C LYS A 60 30.18 0.53 8.56
N ALA A 61 29.87 1.63 9.24
CA ALA A 61 30.74 2.81 9.28
C ALA A 61 32.02 2.57 10.11
N ALA A 62 31.93 1.79 11.20
CA ALA A 62 33.07 1.45 12.04
C ALA A 62 34.04 0.46 11.35
N HIS A 63 33.52 -0.40 10.46
CA HIS A 63 34.33 -1.34 9.68
C HIS A 63 34.90 -0.75 8.37
N GLY A 64 34.67 0.55 8.09
CA GLY A 64 35.02 1.20 6.83
C GLY A 64 36.39 1.90 6.73
N GLU A 65 37.27 1.77 7.72
CA GLU A 65 38.62 2.39 7.71
C GLU A 65 39.72 1.40 8.12
N ALA A 66 39.92 0.34 7.34
CA ALA A 66 41.21 -0.38 7.30
C ALA A 66 41.21 -1.32 6.08
N ASP A 67 41.67 -0.84 4.92
CA ASP A 67 42.78 -1.47 4.22
C ASP A 67 43.00 -0.82 2.86
N GLY A 68 44.05 -0.01 2.79
CA GLY A 68 44.82 0.17 1.58
C GLY A 68 46.12 -0.64 1.73
N SER A 69 46.34 -1.59 0.82
CA SER A 69 47.64 -2.12 0.35
C SER A 69 47.66 -3.65 0.27
N GLY A 70 47.35 -4.19 -0.91
CA GLY A 70 47.53 -5.60 -1.23
C GLY A 70 47.67 -5.81 -2.73
N VAL A 71 48.90 -6.00 -3.19
CA VAL A 71 49.30 -6.25 -4.57
C VAL A 71 48.89 -7.65 -5.02
N GLY A 72 48.23 -7.72 -6.19
CA GLY A 72 48.38 -8.76 -7.22
C GLY A 72 47.70 -10.12 -7.00
N THR A 73 46.72 -10.46 -7.86
CA THR A 73 46.76 -11.60 -8.79
C THR A 73 45.54 -11.55 -9.71
N ALA A 74 45.79 -11.63 -11.01
CA ALA A 74 44.79 -11.69 -12.06
C ALA A 74 43.92 -12.94 -11.93
N VAL A 75 42.60 -12.75 -11.85
CA VAL A 75 41.62 -13.80 -12.13
C VAL A 75 40.52 -13.16 -12.96
N ALA A 76 40.33 -13.78 -14.13
CA ALA A 76 39.23 -13.66 -15.09
C ALA A 76 38.15 -12.60 -14.82
N ASP A 77 38.13 -11.65 -15.76
CA ASP A 77 37.01 -10.88 -16.25
C ASP A 77 35.66 -11.60 -16.07
N SER A 78 34.95 -11.21 -15.02
CA SER A 78 33.52 -11.46 -14.84
C SER A 78 33.02 -10.23 -14.11
N GLN A 79 32.79 -9.17 -14.89
CA GLN A 79 31.92 -8.07 -14.46
C GLN A 79 30.67 -8.69 -13.83
N PRO A 80 30.41 -8.48 -12.52
CA PRO A 80 29.08 -8.69 -12.00
C PRO A 80 28.24 -7.66 -12.73
N GLU A 81 27.43 -8.11 -13.69
CA GLU A 81 26.35 -7.30 -14.22
C GLU A 81 25.59 -6.77 -13.02
N GLU A 82 25.72 -5.47 -12.81
CA GLU A 82 25.01 -4.69 -11.82
C GLU A 82 23.53 -4.81 -12.18
N GLN A 83 22.90 -5.87 -11.69
CA GLN A 83 21.48 -6.12 -11.86
C GLN A 83 20.78 -4.92 -11.26
N SER A 84 20.32 -4.02 -12.14
CA SER A 84 19.46 -2.89 -11.80
C SER A 84 18.45 -3.35 -10.76
N PRO A 85 18.29 -2.61 -9.64
CA PRO A 85 17.40 -3.02 -8.57
C PRO A 85 16.05 -3.34 -9.20
N SER A 86 15.63 -4.61 -9.09
CA SER A 86 14.35 -5.08 -9.59
C SER A 86 13.31 -4.09 -9.14
N GLU A 87 12.75 -3.30 -10.08
CA GLU A 87 11.82 -2.23 -9.75
C GLU A 87 10.65 -2.85 -9.03
N GLU A 88 10.64 -2.73 -7.70
CA GLU A 88 9.54 -3.22 -6.91
C GLU A 88 8.29 -2.51 -7.40
N PRO A 89 7.17 -3.23 -7.57
CA PRO A 89 6.00 -2.65 -8.18
C PRO A 89 5.37 -1.63 -7.22
N HIS A 90 5.70 -0.35 -7.40
CA HIS A 90 5.15 0.73 -6.58
C HIS A 90 3.77 1.15 -7.11
N LEU A 91 2.83 1.39 -6.18
CA LEU A 91 1.52 1.96 -6.49
C LEU A 91 1.45 3.36 -5.88
N HIS A 92 1.30 4.37 -6.74
CA HIS A 92 1.19 5.75 -6.29
C HIS A 92 -0.21 6.00 -5.73
N ILE A 93 -0.26 6.59 -4.54
CA ILE A 93 -1.51 7.02 -3.91
C ILE A 93 -1.30 8.41 -3.37
N PHE A 94 -2.25 9.27 -3.63
CA PHE A 94 -2.23 10.59 -3.04
C PHE A 94 -2.70 10.53 -1.59
N GLY A 95 -1.89 11.15 -0.74
CA GLY A 95 -2.13 11.16 0.68
C GLY A 95 -3.49 11.67 1.15
N HIS A 96 -3.98 12.75 0.55
CA HIS A 96 -5.29 13.31 0.88
C HIS A 96 -6.45 12.34 0.59
N VAL A 97 -6.27 11.35 -0.29
CA VAL A 97 -7.24 10.26 -0.49
C VAL A 97 -7.21 9.33 0.71
N LEU A 98 -6.02 8.90 1.16
CA LEU A 98 -5.87 8.05 2.36
C LEU A 98 -6.46 8.72 3.60
N ASP A 99 -6.17 10.00 3.76
CA ASP A 99 -6.65 10.86 4.84
C ASP A 99 -8.17 10.85 4.90
N ARG A 100 -8.82 11.00 3.75
CA ARG A 100 -10.27 11.00 3.64
C ARG A 100 -10.88 9.61 3.86
N LEU A 101 -10.24 8.57 3.34
CA LEU A 101 -10.65 7.18 3.56
C LEU A 101 -10.70 6.83 5.05
N GLN A 102 -9.72 7.30 5.83
CA GLN A 102 -9.67 7.09 7.26
C GLN A 102 -10.75 7.88 8.00
N GLN A 103 -10.97 9.15 7.64
CA GLN A 103 -12.03 9.96 8.24
C GLN A 103 -13.43 9.37 8.02
N ASP A 104 -13.70 8.86 6.81
CA ASP A 104 -15.00 8.31 6.43
C ASP A 104 -15.18 6.83 6.85
N GLY A 105 -14.18 6.21 7.50
CA GLY A 105 -14.23 4.80 7.92
C GLY A 105 -14.24 3.81 6.74
N LEU A 106 -13.71 4.22 5.59
CA LEU A 106 -13.70 3.46 4.34
C LEU A 106 -12.35 2.75 4.09
N GLU A 107 -11.50 2.56 5.09
CA GLU A 107 -10.13 2.04 4.86
C GLU A 107 -10.15 0.62 4.30
N GLY A 108 -11.10 -0.21 4.75
CA GLY A 108 -11.28 -1.56 4.23
C GLY A 108 -11.56 -1.57 2.73
N ALA A 109 -12.50 -0.73 2.29
CA ALA A 109 -12.85 -0.61 0.88
C ALA A 109 -11.74 0.04 0.05
N GLY A 110 -11.12 1.10 0.59
CA GLY A 110 -9.97 1.76 -0.02
C GLY A 110 -8.78 0.81 -0.24
N ARG A 111 -8.43 -0.03 0.74
CA ARG A 111 -7.37 -1.04 0.60
C ARG A 111 -7.67 -2.05 -0.49
N VAL A 112 -8.92 -2.55 -0.55
CA VAL A 112 -9.32 -3.47 -1.62
C VAL A 112 -9.25 -2.80 -2.98
N TRP A 113 -9.67 -1.53 -3.10
CA TRP A 113 -9.55 -0.77 -4.35
C TRP A 113 -8.10 -0.70 -4.86
N LEU A 114 -7.15 -0.43 -3.97
CA LEU A 114 -5.72 -0.37 -4.31
C LEU A 114 -5.19 -1.74 -4.74
N LEU A 115 -5.59 -2.80 -4.04
CA LEU A 115 -5.22 -4.16 -4.40
C LEU A 115 -5.80 -4.56 -5.76
N LEU A 116 -7.04 -4.19 -6.08
CA LEU A 116 -7.63 -4.45 -7.40
C LEU A 116 -6.84 -3.74 -8.50
N ARG A 117 -6.43 -2.49 -8.29
CA ARG A 117 -5.57 -1.75 -9.23
C ARG A 117 -4.21 -2.41 -9.42
N PHE A 118 -3.63 -2.89 -8.33
CA PHE A 118 -2.37 -3.62 -8.38
C PHE A 118 -2.48 -4.91 -9.20
N LEU A 119 -3.56 -5.69 -9.00
CA LEU A 119 -3.82 -6.92 -9.75
C LEU A 119 -4.02 -6.67 -11.26
N ASP A 120 -4.60 -5.52 -11.63
CA ASP A 120 -4.80 -5.12 -13.02
C ASP A 120 -3.56 -4.47 -13.66
N ARG A 121 -2.43 -4.31 -12.95
CA ARG A 121 -1.25 -3.58 -13.47
C ARG A 121 -0.74 -4.13 -14.81
N GLN A 122 -0.84 -5.43 -15.03
CA GLN A 122 -0.37 -6.05 -16.27
C GLN A 122 -1.34 -5.85 -17.45
N GLN A 123 -2.64 -5.70 -17.18
CA GLN A 123 -3.65 -5.58 -18.26
C GLN A 123 -4.14 -4.15 -18.45
N GLY A 124 -4.16 -3.33 -17.39
CA GLY A 124 -4.56 -1.93 -17.39
C GLY A 124 -5.99 -1.69 -17.86
N GLN A 125 -6.88 -2.67 -17.70
CA GLN A 125 -8.21 -2.61 -18.32
C GLN A 125 -9.25 -1.84 -17.51
N GLY A 126 -8.92 -1.41 -16.28
CA GLY A 126 -9.88 -0.78 -15.38
C GLY A 126 -10.90 -1.76 -14.78
N ARG A 127 -10.64 -3.07 -14.90
CA ARG A 127 -11.56 -4.12 -14.46
C ARG A 127 -10.81 -5.37 -14.01
N VAL A 128 -11.39 -6.07 -13.04
CA VAL A 128 -10.85 -7.33 -12.51
C VAL A 128 -11.99 -8.34 -12.42
N SER A 129 -11.73 -9.60 -12.81
CA SER A 129 -12.73 -10.65 -12.62
C SER A 129 -12.91 -10.94 -11.13
N LEU A 130 -14.15 -11.15 -10.70
CA LEU A 130 -14.44 -11.40 -9.28
C LEU A 130 -13.78 -12.70 -8.80
N GLU A 131 -13.63 -13.67 -9.69
CA GLU A 131 -12.95 -14.93 -9.41
C GLU A 131 -11.45 -14.71 -9.15
N LEU A 132 -10.77 -13.91 -9.97
CA LEU A 132 -9.37 -13.55 -9.75
C LEU A 132 -9.21 -12.79 -8.42
N ALA A 133 -10.05 -11.78 -8.18
CA ALA A 133 -10.02 -11.04 -6.93
C ALA A 133 -10.25 -11.95 -5.70
N ARG A 134 -11.21 -12.88 -5.79
CA ARG A 134 -11.47 -13.87 -4.74
C ARG A 134 -10.24 -14.76 -4.53
N HIS A 135 -9.67 -15.31 -5.59
CA HIS A 135 -8.52 -16.19 -5.51
C HIS A 135 -7.33 -15.47 -4.84
N MET A 136 -7.00 -14.27 -5.32
CA MET A 136 -5.84 -13.53 -4.86
C MET A 136 -6.00 -12.98 -3.43
N LEU A 137 -7.18 -12.52 -3.05
CA LEU A 137 -7.37 -11.86 -1.75
C LEU A 137 -7.79 -12.81 -0.62
N THR A 138 -8.28 -14.01 -0.95
CA THR A 138 -8.85 -14.93 0.05
C THR A 138 -8.18 -16.30 0.14
N SER A 139 -7.46 -16.74 -0.91
CA SER A 139 -6.81 -18.05 -0.93
C SER A 139 -5.68 -18.13 0.09
N LYS A 140 -5.55 -19.29 0.76
CA LYS A 140 -4.51 -19.55 1.76
C LYS A 140 -3.08 -19.40 1.19
N HIS A 141 -2.91 -19.70 -0.09
CA HIS A 141 -1.62 -19.75 -0.76
C HIS A 141 -1.31 -18.50 -1.59
N SER A 142 -2.20 -17.50 -1.61
CA SER A 142 -1.91 -16.26 -2.33
C SER A 142 -1.03 -15.33 -1.49
N ALA A 143 -0.04 -14.71 -2.14
CA ALA A 143 0.82 -13.71 -1.53
C ALA A 143 0.04 -12.48 -1.02
N TYR A 144 -1.14 -12.20 -1.60
CA TYR A 144 -1.95 -11.01 -1.28
C TYR A 144 -3.16 -11.34 -0.40
N ARG A 145 -3.13 -12.48 0.30
CA ARG A 145 -4.22 -12.89 1.18
C ARG A 145 -4.38 -11.91 2.32
N CYS A 146 -5.51 -11.19 2.36
CA CYS A 146 -5.80 -10.22 3.41
C CYS A 146 -7.19 -10.35 4.03
N LEU A 147 -8.14 -11.06 3.38
CA LEU A 147 -9.54 -11.09 3.81
C LEU A 147 -10.15 -12.49 3.68
N SER A 148 -11.18 -12.78 4.49
CA SER A 148 -12.06 -13.93 4.24
C SER A 148 -13.06 -13.63 3.13
N TRP A 149 -13.62 -14.67 2.48
CA TRP A 149 -14.64 -14.47 1.44
C TRP A 149 -15.89 -13.71 1.93
N LYS A 150 -16.32 -13.97 3.17
CA LYS A 150 -17.45 -13.24 3.77
C LYS A 150 -17.13 -11.75 3.90
N ARG A 151 -15.94 -11.41 4.41
CA ARG A 151 -15.51 -10.01 4.57
C ARG A 151 -15.29 -9.34 3.21
N LEU A 152 -14.68 -10.02 2.25
CA LEU A 152 -14.50 -9.48 0.90
C LEU A 152 -15.85 -9.08 0.27
N ARG A 153 -16.88 -9.93 0.37
CA ARG A 153 -18.22 -9.58 -0.13
C ARG A 153 -18.81 -8.36 0.56
N GLN A 154 -18.65 -8.25 1.88
CA GLN A 154 -19.13 -7.11 2.63
C GLN A 154 -18.41 -5.83 2.18
N VAL A 155 -17.08 -5.85 2.10
CA VAL A 155 -16.28 -4.71 1.63
C VAL A 155 -16.65 -4.33 0.20
N LEU A 156 -16.83 -5.31 -0.70
CA LEU A 156 -17.28 -5.08 -2.07
C LEU A 156 -18.68 -4.44 -2.15
N ASN A 157 -19.55 -4.67 -1.16
CA ASN A 157 -20.83 -3.98 -1.07
C ASN A 157 -20.66 -2.56 -0.52
N GLU A 158 -19.84 -2.38 0.52
CA GLU A 158 -19.57 -1.08 1.16
C GLU A 158 -18.95 -0.07 0.18
N GLY A 159 -18.04 -0.51 -0.69
CA GLY A 159 -17.36 0.37 -1.65
C GLY A 159 -18.04 0.53 -3.02
N GLU A 160 -19.21 -0.08 -3.23
CA GLU A 160 -19.96 0.03 -4.49
C GLU A 160 -20.41 1.48 -4.74
N GLY A 161 -20.19 1.98 -5.96
CA GLY A 161 -20.53 3.34 -6.37
C GLY A 161 -19.49 4.40 -6.01
N ILE A 162 -18.58 4.11 -5.07
CA ILE A 162 -17.47 5.00 -4.69
C ILE A 162 -16.17 4.56 -5.37
N PHE A 163 -15.80 3.29 -5.15
CA PHE A 163 -14.53 2.74 -5.62
C PHE A 163 -14.67 1.87 -6.86
N TRP A 164 -15.84 1.25 -7.03
CA TRP A 164 -16.09 0.34 -8.14
C TRP A 164 -17.57 0.20 -8.43
N HIS A 165 -17.85 -0.37 -9.59
CA HIS A 165 -19.14 -0.90 -9.96
C HIS A 165 -19.05 -2.40 -10.29
N ARG A 166 -19.99 -3.21 -9.82
CA ARG A 166 -20.03 -4.65 -10.11
C ARG A 166 -21.04 -4.99 -11.18
N ASP A 167 -20.55 -5.66 -12.22
CA ASP A 167 -21.41 -6.28 -13.22
C ASP A 167 -21.80 -7.70 -12.76
N LYS A 168 -23.04 -7.84 -12.32
CA LYS A 168 -23.62 -9.12 -11.88
C LYS A 168 -23.76 -10.14 -13.02
N LYS A 169 -23.83 -9.70 -14.28
CA LYS A 169 -23.98 -10.60 -15.43
C LYS A 169 -22.64 -11.20 -15.84
N ARG A 170 -21.59 -10.36 -15.86
CA ARG A 170 -20.26 -10.76 -16.30
C ARG A 170 -19.30 -11.13 -15.17
N TRP A 171 -19.71 -10.97 -13.90
CA TRP A 171 -18.87 -11.25 -12.74
C TRP A 171 -17.55 -10.45 -12.73
N HIS A 172 -17.60 -9.20 -13.19
CA HIS A 172 -16.47 -8.29 -13.20
C HIS A 172 -16.68 -7.13 -12.24
N VAL A 173 -15.58 -6.69 -11.62
CA VAL A 173 -15.51 -5.49 -10.80
C VAL A 173 -14.80 -4.41 -11.61
N TYR A 174 -15.51 -3.35 -11.97
CA TYR A 174 -14.96 -2.19 -12.66
C TYR A 174 -14.58 -1.14 -11.62
N TYR A 175 -13.30 -0.94 -11.37
CA TYR A 175 -12.87 0.03 -10.39
C TYR A 175 -12.79 1.43 -11.00
N HIS A 176 -12.93 2.46 -10.17
CA HIS A 176 -12.85 3.85 -10.57
C HIS A 176 -11.41 4.35 -10.56
N SER A 177 -11.12 5.29 -11.47
CA SER A 177 -9.86 6.02 -11.47
C SER A 177 -9.73 6.87 -10.20
N GLU A 178 -8.49 7.23 -9.85
CA GLU A 178 -8.21 8.09 -8.69
C GLU A 178 -9.02 9.37 -8.72
N VAL A 179 -9.14 10.00 -9.89
CA VAL A 179 -9.92 11.23 -10.10
C VAL A 179 -11.38 11.01 -9.73
N ARG A 180 -12.00 9.90 -10.18
CA ARG A 180 -13.38 9.59 -9.84
C ARG A 180 -13.57 9.26 -8.37
N VAL A 181 -12.62 8.53 -7.77
CA VAL A 181 -12.66 8.22 -6.34
C VAL A 181 -12.56 9.49 -5.52
N ALA A 182 -11.62 10.40 -5.84
CA ALA A 182 -11.50 11.67 -5.13
C ALA A 182 -12.75 12.54 -5.27
N GLN A 183 -13.34 12.59 -6.47
CA GLN A 183 -14.61 13.28 -6.70
C GLN A 183 -15.73 12.67 -5.85
N ALA A 184 -15.83 11.33 -5.81
CA ALA A 184 -16.83 10.63 -4.99
C ALA A 184 -16.64 10.87 -3.49
N LEU A 185 -15.40 11.06 -3.04
CA LEU A 185 -15.04 11.43 -1.68
C LEU A 185 -15.18 12.94 -1.38
N GLY A 186 -15.63 13.76 -2.35
CA GLY A 186 -15.83 15.19 -2.17
C GLY A 186 -14.54 16.02 -2.14
N LEU A 187 -13.44 15.49 -2.67
CA LEU A 187 -12.16 16.20 -2.73
C LEU A 187 -12.14 17.15 -3.93
N ALA A 188 -11.92 18.44 -3.65
CA ALA A 188 -11.93 19.49 -4.67
C ALA A 188 -10.73 19.42 -5.65
N ALA A 189 -9.59 18.90 -5.20
CA ALA A 189 -8.42 18.71 -6.02
C ALA A 189 -7.54 17.58 -5.47
N ILE A 190 -7.00 16.79 -6.37
CA ILE A 190 -5.93 15.86 -6.08
C ILE A 190 -4.60 16.58 -6.31
N ARG A 191 -3.86 16.89 -5.24
CA ARG A 191 -2.49 17.43 -5.35
C ARG A 191 -1.47 16.33 -5.08
N GLY A 192 -0.58 16.11 -6.05
CA GLY A 192 0.58 15.23 -5.99
C GLY A 192 1.87 16.02 -5.91
#